data_AF-E4PMX3-F1
#
_entry.id   AF-E4PMX3-F1
#
_cell.length_a   1.000
_cell.length_b   1.000
_cell.length_c   1.000
_cell.angle_alpha   90.00
_cell.angle_beta   90.00
_cell.angle_gamma   90.00
#
_symmetry.space_group_name_H-M   'P 1'
#
loop_
_entity.id
_entity.type
_entity.pdbx_description
1 polymer ?
#
loop_
_entity_poly.entity_id
_entity_poly.type
_entity_poly.pdbx_seq_one_letter_code
_entity_poly.pdbx_strand_id
1 'polypeptide(L)' 'MKHIDIEVEERDIARNPAYREELIKGGGRAQVPCLRIESNREVRWLYESQDIVHYLQRHAAQSAEHNQTL' A
#
# COMPACT_ATOMS: atom_id res chain seq x y z
N MET A 1 -17.06 -1.89 -10.50
CA MET A 1 -15.81 -1.75 -9.74
C MET A 1 -14.66 -2.11 -10.69
N LYS A 2 -13.61 -1.30 -10.77
CA LYS A 2 -12.43 -1.63 -11.59
C LYS A 2 -11.55 -2.58 -10.78
N HIS A 3 -11.29 -3.76 -11.32
CA HIS A 3 -10.33 -4.70 -10.74
C HIS A 3 -8.94 -4.31 -11.21
N ILE A 4 -7.99 -4.30 -10.27
CA ILE A 4 -6.61 -3.93 -10.51
C ILE A 4 -5.80 -5.15 -10.08
N ASP A 5 -5.04 -5.73 -11.01
CA ASP A 5 -4.20 -6.90 -10.75
C ASP A 5 -2.89 -6.41 -10.13
N ILE A 6 -2.87 -6.36 -8.80
CA ILE A 6 -1.70 -6.00 -8.01
C ILE A 6 -1.57 -6.96 -6.84
N GLU A 7 -0.37 -7.44 -6.60
CA GLU A 7 -0.06 -8.22 -5.40
C GLU A 7 0.20 -7.24 -4.25
N VAL A 8 -0.70 -7.24 -3.25
CA VAL A 8 -0.57 -6.44 -2.03
C VAL A 8 -0.71 -7.35 -0.82
N GLU A 9 0.15 -7.15 0.17
CA GLU A 9 0.05 -7.88 1.43
C GLU A 9 -1.02 -7.24 2.34
N GLU A 10 -2.03 -8.02 2.74
CA GLU A 10 -3.04 -7.57 3.69
C GLU A 10 -2.53 -7.71 5.13
N ARG A 11 -2.38 -6.57 5.82
CA ARG A 11 -1.99 -6.52 7.24
C ARG A 11 -3.15 -6.05 8.10
N ASP A 12 -3.86 -6.99 8.70
CA ASP A 12 -4.97 -6.71 9.60
C ASP A 12 -4.47 -6.35 11.01
N ILE A 13 -4.57 -5.05 11.35
CA ILE A 13 -4.14 -4.50 12.64
C ILE A 13 -5.06 -4.86 13.82
N ALA A 14 -6.29 -5.33 13.56
CA ALA A 14 -7.22 -5.79 14.58
C ALA A 14 -6.93 -7.23 14.99
N ARG A 15 -6.48 -8.05 14.04
CA ARG A 15 -6.12 -9.46 14.29
C ARG A 15 -4.69 -9.62 14.79
N ASN A 16 -3.76 -8.79 14.33
CA ASN A 16 -2.36 -8.86 14.73
C ASN A 16 -1.88 -7.52 15.33
N PRO A 17 -1.67 -7.45 16.66
CA PRO A 17 -1.24 -6.22 17.32
C PRO A 17 0.15 -5.76 16.87
N ALA A 18 1.00 -6.64 16.36
CA ALA A 18 2.32 -6.27 15.85
C ALA A 18 2.21 -5.31 14.65
N TYR A 19 1.26 -5.55 13.73
CA TYR A 19 1.02 -4.65 12.60
C TYR A 19 0.50 -3.29 13.06
N ARG A 20 -0.30 -3.26 14.13
CA ARG A 20 -0.75 -2.00 14.74
C ARG A 20 0.43 -1.21 15.30
N GLU A 21 1.35 -1.88 15.99
CA GLU A 21 2.56 -1.24 16.50
C GLU A 21 3.46 -0.70 15.39
N GLU A 22 3.66 -1.46 14.31
CA GLU A 22 4.41 -1.01 13.14
C GLU A 22 3.77 0.22 12.49
N LEU A 23 2.44 0.21 12.32
CA LEU A 23 1.69 1.34 11.78
C LEU A 23 1.83 2.58 12.67
N ILE A 24 1.77 2.43 13.99
CA ILE A 24 1.95 3.58 14.90
C ILE A 24 3.41 4.08 14.85
N LYS A 25 4.40 3.18 14.85
CA LYS A 25 5.83 3.55 14.83
C LYS A 25 6.24 4.22 13.52
N GLY A 26 5.79 3.70 12.38
CA GLY A 26 6.16 4.23 11.07
C GLY A 26 5.21 5.32 10.55
N GLY A 27 3.91 5.15 10.78
CA GLY A 27 2.86 6.01 10.26
C GLY A 27 2.31 7.04 11.27
N GLY A 28 2.74 6.97 12.53
CA GLY A 28 2.39 7.90 13.61
C GLY A 28 1.04 7.65 14.27
N ARG A 29 0.10 6.99 13.59
CA ARG A 29 -1.25 6.71 14.10
C ARG A 29 -1.84 5.41 13.54
N ALA A 30 -2.64 4.73 14.34
CA ALA A 30 -3.41 3.56 13.90
C ALA A 30 -4.66 3.97 13.10
N GLN A 31 -4.47 4.71 12.00
CA GLN A 31 -5.55 5.12 11.11
C GLN A 31 -5.63 4.18 9.91
N VAL A 32 -6.84 3.71 9.61
CA VAL A 32 -7.16 2.90 8.43
C VAL A 32 -8.26 3.60 7.61
N PRO A 33 -8.34 3.36 6.28
CA PRO A 33 -7.40 2.59 5.46
C PRO A 33 -6.06 3.31 5.29
N CYS A 34 -4.98 2.54 5.21
CA CYS A 34 -3.62 3.04 4.98
C CYS A 34 -2.85 2.08 4.07
N LEU A 35 -1.93 2.62 3.28
CA LEU A 35 -1.04 1.85 2.42
C LEU A 35 0.42 2.12 2.81
N ARG A 36 1.16 1.06 3.10
CA ARG A 36 2.60 1.13 3.31
C ARG A 36 3.31 0.93 1.98
N ILE A 37 4.14 1.90 1.60
CA ILE A 37 4.92 1.88 0.37
C ILE A 37 6.39 1.82 0.78
N GLU A 38 7.04 0.72 0.43
CA GLU A 38 8.48 0.53 0.65
C GLU A 38 9.19 0.73 -0.68
N SER A 39 10.17 1.65 -0.71
CA SER A 39 10.96 1.90 -1.90
C SER A 39 12.42 2.08 -1.50
N ASN A 40 13.25 1.13 -1.92
CA ASN A 40 14.68 1.07 -1.65
C ASN A 40 15.00 1.12 -0.14
N ARG A 41 15.15 2.32 0.44
CA ARG A 41 15.42 2.53 1.88
C ARG A 41 14.43 3.47 2.55
N GLU A 42 13.40 3.92 1.84
CA GLU A 42 12.35 4.76 2.39
C GLU A 42 11.07 3.95 2.57
N VAL A 43 10.47 4.08 3.75
CA VAL A 43 9.13 3.59 4.04
C VAL A 43 8.22 4.80 4.16
N ARG A 44 7.19 4.84 3.32
CA ARG A 44 6.17 5.89 3.33
C ARG A 44 4.81 5.29 3.62
N TRP A 45 4.01 6.03 4.40
CA TRP A 45 2.63 5.68 4.68
C TRP A 45 1.72 6.64 3.93
N LEU A 46 0.86 6.10 3.10
CA LEU A 46 -0.18 6.84 2.39
C LEU A 46 -1.52 6.58 3.09
N TYR A 47 -2.22 7.67 3.36
CA TYR A 47 -3.55 7.67 3.94
C TYR A 47 -4.55 8.22 2.93
N GLU A 48 -5.82 8.27 3.31
CA GLU A 48 -6.94 8.65 2.45
C GLU A 48 -7.25 7.62 1.36
N SER A 49 -8.50 7.14 1.36
CA SER A 49 -8.95 6.10 0.44
C SER A 49 -8.80 6.50 -1.03
N GLN A 50 -9.03 7.78 -1.37
CA GLN A 50 -8.89 8.27 -2.74
C GLN A 50 -7.44 8.22 -3.21
N ASP A 51 -6.50 8.71 -2.41
CA ASP A 51 -5.07 8.68 -2.74
C ASP A 51 -4.55 7.25 -2.87
N ILE A 52 -4.97 6.35 -1.99
CA ILE A 52 -4.63 4.92 -2.06
C ILE A 52 -5.09 4.33 -3.40
N VAL A 53 -6.34 4.59 -3.80
CA VAL A 53 -6.87 4.09 -5.09
C VAL A 53 -6.08 4.65 -6.27
N HIS A 54 -5.79 5.96 -6.29
CA HIS A 54 -5.00 6.57 -7.35
C HIS A 54 -3.58 5.99 -7.44
N TYR A 55 -2.93 5.79 -6.28
CA TYR A 55 -1.60 5.19 -6.22
C TYR A 55 -1.60 3.76 -6.78
N LEU A 56 -2.54 2.91 -6.32
CA LEU A 56 -2.65 1.53 -6.77
C LEU A 56 -2.94 1.42 -8.27
N GLN A 57 -3.82 2.28 -8.81
CA GLN A 57 -4.10 2.34 -10.25
C GLN A 57 -2.86 2.71 -11.07
N ARG A 58 -2.11 3.72 -10.61
CA ARG A 58 -0.87 4.14 -11.28
C ARG A 58 0.17 3.03 -11.24
N HIS A 59 0.34 2.39 -10.10
CA HIS A 59 1.32 1.32 -9.93
C HIS A 59 1.00 0.14 -10.86
N ALA A 60 -0.26 -0.28 -10.92
CA ALA A 60 -0.69 -1.35 -11.81
C ALA A 60 -0.46 -1.05 -13.30
N ALA A 61 -0.69 0.20 -13.72
CA ALA A 61 -0.40 0.62 -15.09
C ALA A 61 1.11 0.53 -15.40
N GLN A 62 1.97 0.94 -14.47
CA GLN A 62 3.42 0.88 -14.64
C GLN A 62 3.96 -0.55 -14.67
N SER A 63 3.40 -1.46 -13.86
CA SER A 63 3.75 -2.88 -13.88
C SER A 63 3.36 -3.56 -15.20
N ALA A 64 2.24 -3.15 -15.81
CA ALA A 64 1.81 -3.67 -17.11
C ALA A 64 2.75 -3.25 -18.26
N GLU A 65 3.31 -2.03 -18.20
CA GLU A 65 4.24 -1.52 -19.23
C GLU A 65 5.62 -2.20 -19.18
N HIS A 66 6.08 -2.63 -18.00
CA HIS A 66 7.37 -3.34 -17.86
C HIS A 66 7.36 -4.79 -18.37
N ASN A 67 6.19 -5.40 -18.54
CA ASN A 67 6.07 -6.79 -18.96
C ASN A 67 5.94 -6.96 -20.50
N GLN A 68 6.23 -5.90 -21.26
CA GLN A 68 6.14 -5.88 -22.73
C GLN A 68 7.49 -5.73 -23.44
N THR A 69 8.61 -5.78 -22.71
CA THR A 69 9.96 -5.89 -23.28
C THR A 69 10.55 -7.25 -22.92
N LEU A 70 10.06 -8.30 -23.58
CA LEU A 70 10.71 -9.60 -23.72
C LEU A 70 10.96 -9.85 -25.20
#